data_AF-A0A3B8RDD6-F1
#
_entry.id   AF-A0A3B8RDD6-F1
#
_cell.length_a   1.000
_cell.length_b   1.000
_cell.length_c   1.000
_cell.angle_alpha   90.00
_cell.angle_beta   90.00
_cell.angle_gamma   90.00
#
_symmetry.space_group_name_H-M   'P 1'
#
loop_
_entity.id
_entity.type
_entity.pdbx_description
1 polymer ?
#
loop_
_entity_poly.entity_id
_entity_poly.type
_entity_poly.pdbx_seq_one_letter_code
_entity_poly.pdbx_strand_id
1 'polypeptide(L)'
;MSGPAETTDVRWQRICWCERLKKRSGYPCHKSMDWMMRKLAATAEAGVVVAAVGQAAAHESSEKHVRGTAAYVDDMPVPAGTLFVATGWAPVAAAKGLRLDLDQVRQSEGVIDVCTESDVPGSNDVSPVHEGDVLFASGEVSFHG
;
A
#
# COMPACT_ATOMS: atom_id res chain seq x y z
N MET A 1 13.52 -41.11 -13.19
CA MET A 1 14.40 -40.02 -13.65
C MET A 1 14.25 -38.89 -12.65
N SER A 2 15.01 -38.95 -11.57
CA SER A 2 14.89 -38.05 -10.43
C SER A 2 16.02 -37.03 -10.53
N GLY A 3 15.73 -35.86 -11.07
CA GLY A 3 16.67 -34.74 -11.10
C GLY A 3 16.80 -34.11 -9.70
N PRO A 4 17.96 -33.52 -9.34
CA PRO A 4 18.17 -32.94 -8.02
C PRO A 4 17.32 -31.66 -7.86
N ALA A 5 16.84 -31.44 -6.63
CA ALA A 5 16.14 -30.23 -6.24
C ALA A 5 17.09 -29.02 -6.31
N GLU A 6 16.91 -28.20 -7.32
CA GLU A 6 17.65 -26.97 -7.52
C GLU A 6 17.21 -25.96 -6.46
N THR A 7 18.10 -25.67 -5.51
CA THR A 7 17.86 -24.69 -4.45
C THR A 7 18.22 -23.32 -5.01
N THR A 8 17.21 -22.56 -5.42
CA THR A 8 17.41 -21.22 -6.00
C THR A 8 17.64 -20.19 -4.90
N ASP A 9 18.87 -19.73 -4.78
CA ASP A 9 19.28 -18.62 -3.91
C ASP A 9 18.83 -17.29 -4.53
N VAL A 10 17.73 -16.73 -4.02
CA VAL A 10 17.17 -15.47 -4.50
C VAL A 10 17.89 -14.32 -3.82
N ARG A 11 18.93 -13.82 -4.49
CA ARG A 11 19.76 -12.71 -4.02
C ARG A 11 19.06 -11.37 -4.25
N TRP A 12 18.46 -10.82 -3.20
CA TRP A 12 17.77 -9.53 -3.23
C TRP A 12 18.76 -8.37 -3.35
N GLN A 13 18.72 -7.66 -4.48
CA GLN A 13 19.55 -6.47 -4.70
C GLN A 13 18.98 -5.24 -3.97
N ARG A 14 19.91 -4.50 -3.35
CA ARG A 14 19.73 -3.20 -2.70
C ARG A 14 18.92 -2.23 -3.55
N ILE A 15 17.75 -1.83 -3.06
CA ILE A 15 17.12 -0.57 -3.44
C ILE A 15 17.37 0.42 -2.30
N CYS A 16 18.48 1.15 -2.38
CA CYS A 16 18.73 2.32 -1.54
C CYS A 16 17.82 3.46 -2.00
N TRP A 17 16.81 3.80 -1.21
CA TRP A 17 16.13 5.09 -1.30
C TRP A 17 16.31 5.84 0.02
N CYS A 18 17.45 6.50 0.18
CA CYS A 18 17.61 7.50 1.22
C CYS A 18 18.59 8.57 0.74
N GLU A 19 18.08 9.63 0.12
CA GLU A 19 18.69 10.95 0.20
C GLU A 19 17.74 11.99 -0.37
N ARG A 20 17.00 12.65 0.53
CA ARG A 20 16.62 14.07 0.49
C ARG A 20 15.42 14.25 1.40
N LEU A 21 15.67 14.73 2.63
CA LEU A 21 14.82 15.66 3.39
C LEU A 21 15.41 15.87 4.81
N LYS A 22 16.66 16.36 4.88
CA LYS A 22 17.14 17.08 6.07
C LYS A 22 16.88 18.57 5.86
N LYS A 23 15.95 19.11 6.66
CA LYS A 23 15.78 20.51 7.12
C LYS A 23 14.33 20.98 6.97
N ARG A 24 13.58 20.90 8.07
CA ARG A 24 13.12 22.10 8.80
C ARG A 24 12.48 21.67 10.11
N SER A 25 13.17 22.04 11.18
CA SER A 25 12.72 21.97 12.56
C SER A 25 11.66 23.02 12.83
N GLY A 26 10.71 22.72 13.71
CA GLY A 26 9.94 23.73 14.41
C GLY A 26 8.47 23.38 14.63
N TYR A 27 8.19 22.55 15.63
CA TYR A 27 6.85 22.46 16.22
C TYR A 27 6.91 22.80 17.71
N PRO A 28 6.13 23.76 18.20
CA PRO A 28 5.69 23.81 19.58
C PRO A 28 4.33 23.11 19.72
N CYS A 29 4.31 22.12 20.60
CA CYS A 29 3.14 21.59 21.28
C CYS A 29 2.51 22.70 22.14
N HIS A 30 1.22 23.03 21.92
CA HIS A 30 0.12 22.90 22.90
C HIS A 30 -1.13 23.74 22.54
N LYS A 31 -2.31 23.14 22.79
CA LYS A 31 -3.64 23.76 23.05
C LYS A 31 -4.33 24.57 21.94
N SER A 32 -5.35 23.97 21.31
CA SER A 32 -6.76 24.27 21.62
C SER A 32 -7.64 23.42 20.71
N MET A 33 -8.58 22.71 21.32
CA MET A 33 -9.54 21.82 20.66
C MET A 33 -10.69 22.65 20.06
N ASP A 34 -10.38 23.48 19.06
CA ASP A 34 -11.31 24.46 18.46
C ASP A 34 -11.69 24.11 17.00
N TRP A 35 -11.68 22.82 16.67
CA TRP A 35 -11.89 22.33 15.30
C TRP A 35 -13.18 21.52 15.09
N MET A 36 -14.16 21.60 16.00
CA MET A 36 -15.37 20.77 15.88
C MET A 36 -16.68 21.52 15.55
N MET A 37 -16.66 22.82 15.25
CA MET A 37 -17.90 23.51 14.83
C MET A 37 -17.65 24.66 13.84
N ARG A 38 -17.33 24.35 12.58
CA ARG A 38 -17.71 25.25 11.48
C ARG A 38 -19.09 24.85 10.98
N LYS A 39 -20.09 25.64 11.39
CA LYS A 39 -21.44 25.66 10.78
C LYS A 39 -21.29 25.71 9.26
N LEU A 40 -21.57 24.59 8.59
CA LEU A 40 -21.87 24.56 7.17
C LEU A 40 -23.26 25.17 6.98
N ALA A 41 -23.32 26.49 6.80
CA ALA A 41 -24.46 27.11 6.14
C ALA A 41 -24.24 27.02 4.63
N ALA A 42 -24.47 25.85 4.05
CA ALA A 42 -24.67 25.72 2.62
C ALA A 42 -26.18 25.78 2.37
N THR A 43 -26.67 26.90 1.85
CA THR A 43 -28.00 27.01 1.27
C THR A 43 -28.09 26.04 0.09
N ALA A 44 -28.84 24.96 0.26
CA ALA A 44 -29.18 24.05 -0.82
C ALA A 44 -30.32 24.67 -1.63
N GLU A 45 -30.00 25.18 -2.83
CA GLU A 45 -30.98 25.53 -3.85
C GLU A 45 -31.65 24.23 -4.33
N ALA A 46 -32.99 24.17 -4.30
CA ALA A 46 -33.75 23.01 -4.75
C ALA A 46 -33.63 22.85 -6.27
N GLY A 47 -32.75 21.96 -6.72
CA GLY A 47 -32.57 21.62 -8.13
C GLY A 47 -33.75 20.85 -8.71
N VAL A 48 -34.12 21.19 -9.96
CA VAL A 48 -35.11 20.46 -10.76
C VAL A 48 -34.67 19.01 -10.94
N VAL A 49 -35.54 18.06 -10.56
CA VAL A 49 -35.34 16.64 -10.83
C VAL A 49 -35.64 16.39 -12.30
N VAL A 50 -34.62 16.45 -13.15
CA VAL A 50 -34.71 16.03 -14.54
C VAL A 50 -34.58 14.50 -14.57
N ALA A 51 -35.44 13.80 -15.31
CA ALA A 51 -35.34 12.37 -15.50
C ALA A 51 -33.98 12.02 -16.14
N ALA A 52 -33.01 11.57 -15.33
CA ALA A 52 -31.63 11.33 -15.76
C ALA A 52 -31.42 9.96 -16.45
N VAL A 53 -32.41 9.07 -16.36
CA VAL A 53 -32.34 7.72 -16.91
C VAL A 53 -32.34 7.80 -18.44
N GLY A 54 -31.29 7.28 -19.07
CA GLY A 54 -31.13 7.26 -20.53
C GLY A 54 -30.48 8.52 -21.13
N GLN A 55 -30.04 9.48 -20.33
CA GLN A 55 -29.30 10.65 -20.80
C GLN A 55 -27.78 10.45 -20.67
N ALA A 56 -27.01 10.99 -21.62
CA ALA A 56 -25.54 11.00 -21.55
C ALA A 56 -25.07 12.14 -20.61
N ALA A 57 -25.15 11.89 -19.30
CA ALA A 57 -24.65 12.82 -18.28
C ALA A 57 -23.14 12.66 -18.08
N ALA A 58 -22.44 13.78 -17.85
CA ALA A 58 -21.04 13.76 -17.46
C ALA A 58 -20.86 13.12 -16.08
N HIS A 59 -19.76 12.40 -15.87
CA HIS A 59 -19.41 11.83 -14.58
C HIS A 59 -19.30 12.94 -13.52
N GLU A 60 -19.86 12.75 -12.34
CA GLU A 60 -19.91 13.78 -11.27
C GLU A 60 -18.53 14.31 -10.87
N SER A 61 -17.51 13.45 -10.94
CA SER A 61 -16.13 13.80 -10.60
C SER A 61 -15.27 14.19 -11.83
N SER A 62 -15.87 14.28 -13.02
CA SER A 62 -15.13 14.60 -14.27
C SER A 62 -14.39 15.93 -14.17
N GLU A 63 -15.04 16.98 -13.65
CA GLU A 63 -14.40 18.28 -13.44
C GLU A 63 -13.20 18.19 -12.50
N LYS A 64 -13.30 17.37 -11.45
CA LYS A 64 -12.22 17.18 -10.47
C LYS A 64 -11.04 16.43 -11.09
N HIS A 65 -11.31 15.39 -11.88
CA HIS A 65 -10.28 14.64 -12.60
C HIS A 65 -9.52 15.54 -13.58
N VAL A 66 -10.22 16.30 -14.43
CA VAL A 66 -9.56 17.13 -15.46
C VAL A 66 -8.82 18.34 -14.88
N ARG A 67 -9.21 18.80 -13.68
CA ARG A 67 -8.54 19.90 -12.98
C ARG A 67 -7.42 19.44 -12.04
N GLY A 68 -7.22 18.14 -11.86
CA GLY A 68 -6.26 17.59 -10.88
C GLY A 68 -6.63 17.94 -9.43
N THR A 69 -7.92 18.11 -9.14
CA THR A 69 -8.44 18.43 -7.80
C THR A 69 -9.18 17.25 -7.16
N ALA A 70 -9.25 16.13 -7.86
CA ALA A 70 -9.71 14.87 -7.28
C ALA A 70 -8.65 14.37 -6.30
N ALA A 71 -9.07 14.05 -5.08
CA ALA A 71 -8.17 13.54 -4.06
C ALA A 71 -7.95 12.04 -4.28
N TYR A 72 -6.73 11.64 -4.59
CA TYR A 72 -6.29 10.25 -4.53
C TYR A 72 -5.58 9.97 -3.19
N VAL A 73 -5.41 8.69 -2.86
CA VAL A 73 -4.80 8.27 -1.59
C VAL A 73 -3.38 8.84 -1.44
N ASP A 74 -2.60 8.86 -2.52
CA ASP A 74 -1.22 9.36 -2.51
C ASP A 74 -1.13 10.91 -2.45
N ASP A 75 -2.23 11.62 -2.71
CA ASP A 75 -2.29 13.09 -2.58
C ASP A 75 -2.54 13.53 -1.13
N MET A 76 -2.93 12.61 -0.26
CA MET A 76 -3.23 12.93 1.13
C MET A 76 -1.95 13.26 1.90
N PRO A 77 -1.98 14.26 2.80
CA PRO A 77 -0.81 14.61 3.59
C PRO A 77 -0.40 13.44 4.49
N VAL A 78 0.85 13.02 4.39
CA VAL A 78 1.40 11.91 5.18
C VAL A 78 1.49 12.31 6.66
N PRO A 79 0.85 11.56 7.58
CA PRO A 79 0.98 11.80 9.01
C PRO A 79 2.43 11.72 9.51
N ALA A 80 2.72 12.43 10.60
CA ALA A 80 4.04 12.37 11.21
C ALA A 80 4.31 10.96 11.78
N GLY A 81 5.46 10.38 11.43
CA GLY A 81 5.86 9.05 11.89
C GLY A 81 5.27 7.89 11.06
N THR A 82 4.64 8.16 9.92
CA THR A 82 4.21 7.11 8.98
C THR A 82 5.40 6.29 8.49
N LEU A 83 5.23 4.97 8.49
CA LEU A 83 6.18 4.02 7.92
C LEU A 83 5.76 3.65 6.50
N PHE A 84 6.75 3.32 5.69
CA PHE A 84 6.54 2.85 4.32
C PHE A 84 6.83 1.36 4.26
N VAL A 85 6.02 0.64 3.49
CA VAL A 85 6.17 -0.80 3.28
C VAL A 85 6.63 -1.02 1.84
N ALA A 86 7.62 -1.88 1.68
CA ALA A 86 8.05 -2.40 0.39
C ALA A 86 7.85 -3.91 0.39
N THR A 87 7.37 -4.45 -0.73
CA THR A 87 7.17 -5.89 -0.92
C THR A 87 8.35 -6.52 -1.64
N GLY A 88 8.71 -7.74 -1.25
CA GLY A 88 9.59 -8.62 -2.01
C GLY A 88 8.77 -9.49 -2.98
N TRP A 89 9.32 -9.75 -4.16
CA TRP A 89 8.66 -10.34 -5.33
C TRP A 89 9.36 -11.61 -5.81
N ALA A 90 8.68 -12.68 -6.13
CA ALA A 90 9.38 -13.84 -6.68
C ALA A 90 9.91 -13.54 -8.11
N PRO A 91 11.21 -13.72 -8.40
CA PRO A 91 11.75 -13.49 -9.74
C PRO A 91 11.42 -14.63 -10.73
N VAL A 92 10.69 -15.65 -10.26
CA VAL A 92 10.37 -16.87 -11.00
C VAL A 92 8.87 -17.11 -10.96
N ALA A 93 8.33 -17.70 -12.03
CA ALA A 93 6.90 -17.94 -12.13
C ALA A 93 6.39 -19.10 -11.28
N ALA A 94 7.24 -20.10 -10.99
CA ALA A 94 6.90 -21.20 -10.11
C ALA A 94 8.16 -21.79 -9.46
N ALA A 95 8.13 -22.03 -8.15
CA ALA A 95 9.23 -22.63 -7.41
C ALA A 95 8.73 -23.33 -6.15
N LYS A 96 9.47 -24.33 -5.67
CA LYS A 96 9.20 -25.03 -4.40
C LYS A 96 10.47 -25.07 -3.55
N GLY A 97 10.30 -25.19 -2.24
CA GLY A 97 11.42 -25.20 -1.29
C GLY A 97 12.04 -23.81 -1.11
N LEU A 98 11.20 -22.78 -0.99
CA LEU A 98 11.64 -21.41 -0.72
C LEU A 98 12.50 -21.35 0.54
N ARG A 99 13.69 -20.78 0.41
CA ARG A 99 14.53 -20.35 1.53
C ARG A 99 14.69 -18.85 1.46
N LEU A 100 14.20 -18.15 2.47
CA LEU A 100 14.29 -16.70 2.58
C LEU A 100 15.45 -16.32 3.50
N ASP A 101 16.50 -15.73 2.95
CA ASP A 101 17.54 -15.03 3.70
C ASP A 101 17.24 -13.52 3.66
N LEU A 102 16.88 -12.97 4.81
CA LEU A 102 16.45 -11.57 4.96
C LEU A 102 17.43 -10.75 5.81
N ASP A 103 18.58 -11.33 6.17
CA ASP A 103 19.52 -10.69 7.09
C ASP A 103 20.11 -9.40 6.49
N GLN A 104 20.37 -9.40 5.18
CA GLN A 104 20.84 -8.20 4.47
C GLN A 104 19.77 -7.08 4.47
N VAL A 105 18.49 -7.44 4.35
CA VAL A 105 17.38 -6.48 4.34
C VAL A 105 17.20 -5.88 5.73
N ARG A 106 17.21 -6.71 6.78
CA ARG A 106 17.14 -6.27 8.18
C ARG A 106 18.28 -5.33 8.59
N GLN A 107 19.46 -5.50 7.99
CA GLN A 107 20.63 -4.66 8.27
C GLN A 107 20.67 -3.39 7.42
N SER A 108 19.75 -3.20 6.46
CA SER A 108 19.74 -2.03 5.61
C SER A 108 19.35 -0.76 6.38
N GLU A 109 19.98 0.36 6.04
CA GLU A 109 19.67 1.66 6.66
C GLU A 109 18.21 2.04 6.42
N GLY A 110 17.52 2.46 7.48
CA GLY A 110 16.13 2.90 7.43
C GLY A 110 15.09 1.78 7.51
N VAL A 111 15.51 0.51 7.50
CA VAL A 111 14.60 -0.62 7.75
C VAL A 111 14.32 -0.71 9.25
N ILE A 112 13.03 -0.74 9.60
CA ILE A 112 12.57 -0.87 10.99
C ILE A 112 12.25 -2.32 11.31
N ASP A 113 11.58 -3.00 10.39
CA ASP A 113 11.19 -4.40 10.56
C ASP A 113 11.01 -5.09 9.21
N VAL A 114 11.03 -6.43 9.22
CA VAL A 114 10.79 -7.29 8.05
C VAL A 114 9.76 -8.35 8.42
N CYS A 115 8.55 -8.20 7.89
CA CYS A 115 7.45 -9.13 8.12
C CYS A 115 7.49 -10.32 7.15
N THR A 116 7.19 -11.49 7.67
CA THR A 116 7.11 -12.77 6.96
C THR A 116 5.80 -13.48 7.34
N GLU A 117 5.54 -14.65 6.75
CA GLU A 117 4.38 -15.48 7.12
C GLU A 117 4.29 -15.70 8.64
N SER A 118 5.42 -15.95 9.33
CA SER A 118 5.41 -16.26 10.76
C SER A 118 4.96 -15.10 11.65
N ASP A 119 4.93 -13.88 11.11
CA ASP A 119 4.51 -12.68 11.84
C ASP A 119 2.98 -12.45 11.73
N VAL A 120 2.28 -13.23 10.91
CA VAL A 120 0.83 -13.17 10.76
C VAL A 120 0.17 -13.85 11.97
N PRO A 121 -0.61 -13.13 12.80
CA PRO A 121 -1.23 -13.71 14.00
C PRO A 121 -2.42 -14.64 13.69
N GLY A 122 -2.90 -14.64 12.45
CA GLY A 122 -4.07 -15.38 11.98
C GLY A 122 -3.76 -16.30 10.80
N SER A 123 -4.79 -16.57 9.98
CA SER A 123 -4.58 -17.29 8.72
C SER A 123 -3.83 -16.40 7.73
N ASN A 124 -2.85 -16.99 7.04
CA ASN A 124 -2.12 -16.36 5.94
C ASN A 124 -2.94 -16.35 4.62
N ASP A 125 -4.18 -16.85 4.64
CA ASP A 125 -5.11 -16.84 3.51
C ASP A 125 -6.00 -15.58 3.53
N VAL A 126 -6.00 -14.82 2.43
CA VAL A 126 -6.76 -13.58 2.22
C VAL A 126 -7.82 -13.73 1.12
N SER A 127 -8.13 -14.95 0.71
CA SER A 127 -9.12 -15.24 -0.31
C SER A 127 -10.52 -14.68 0.02
N PRO A 128 -11.19 -14.03 -0.94
CA PRO A 128 -12.53 -13.48 -0.73
C PRO A 128 -13.65 -14.53 -0.79
N VAL A 129 -13.45 -15.63 -1.51
CA VAL A 129 -14.51 -16.64 -1.78
C VAL A 129 -14.02 -18.08 -1.59
N HIS A 130 -12.88 -18.44 -2.16
CA HIS A 130 -12.31 -19.79 -2.09
C HIS A 130 -10.87 -19.74 -1.63
N GLU A 131 -10.48 -20.63 -0.72
CA GLU A 131 -9.12 -20.76 -0.21
C GLU A 131 -8.10 -20.87 -1.35
N GLY A 132 -6.99 -20.14 -1.25
CA GLY A 132 -5.90 -20.22 -2.22
C GLY A 132 -5.04 -18.96 -2.41
N ASP A 133 -5.52 -17.79 -2.00
CA ASP A 133 -4.79 -16.53 -2.12
C ASP A 133 -4.04 -16.24 -0.82
N VAL A 134 -2.79 -16.71 -0.77
CA VAL A 134 -1.91 -16.45 0.38
C VAL A 134 -1.35 -15.03 0.35
N LEU A 135 -1.25 -14.39 1.52
CA LEU A 135 -0.65 -13.06 1.66
C LEU A 135 0.88 -13.10 1.51
N PHE A 136 1.52 -14.06 2.19
CA PHE A 136 2.96 -14.32 2.06
C PHE A 136 3.20 -15.71 1.49
N ALA A 137 4.12 -15.83 0.54
CA ALA A 137 4.52 -17.12 -0.02
C ALA A 137 5.20 -17.99 1.06
N SER A 138 4.68 -19.21 1.25
CA SER A 138 5.22 -20.20 2.19
C SER A 138 5.62 -21.47 1.47
N GLY A 139 6.93 -21.69 1.31
CA GLY A 139 7.48 -22.90 0.70
C GLY A 139 7.29 -23.04 -0.82
N GLU A 140 6.26 -22.43 -1.41
CA GLU A 140 5.96 -22.47 -2.85
C GLU A 140 5.66 -21.06 -3.42
N VAL A 141 6.05 -20.85 -4.67
CA VAL A 141 5.69 -19.71 -5.52
C VAL A 141 4.85 -20.25 -6.67
N SER A 142 3.73 -19.60 -6.97
CA SER A 142 2.81 -20.00 -8.06
C SER A 142 2.71 -18.98 -9.20
N PHE A 143 3.24 -17.77 -9.03
CA PHE A 143 3.29 -16.74 -10.06
C PHE A 143 4.56 -15.89 -9.94
N HIS A 144 4.88 -15.18 -11.02
CA HIS A 144 5.97 -14.22 -11.02
C HIS A 144 5.48 -12.89 -10.45
N GLY A 145 6.02 -12.50 -9.30
CA GLY A 145 5.76 -11.24 -8.63
C GLY A 145 5.79 -11.36 -7.13
#